data_AF-A0A6M5JIQ5-F1
#
_entry.id   AF-A0A6M5JIQ5-F1
#
_cell.length_a   1.000
_cell.length_b   1.000
_cell.length_c   1.000
_cell.angle_alpha   90.00
_cell.angle_beta   90.00
_cell.angle_gamma   90.00
#
_symmetry.space_group_name_H-M   'P 1'
#
loop_
_entity.id
_entity.type
_entity.pdbx_description
1 polymer ?
#
loop_
_entity_poly.entity_id
_entity_poly.type
_entity_poly.pdbx_seq_one_letter_code
_entity_poly.pdbx_strand_id
1 'polypeptide(L)' 'MPEQAAIRQEIDRLRRRAERHRRVALDFASMDDAWLAQDEASAIDREADKLEADMFKSEGVNVLRFMRRP' A
#
# COMPACT_ATOMS: atom_id res chain seq x y z
N MET A 1 -5.71 -18.84 1.92
CA MET A 1 -6.40 -18.09 0.85
C MET A 1 -5.36 -17.62 -0.17
N PRO A 2 -5.28 -18.23 -1.36
CA PRO A 2 -4.25 -17.91 -2.36
C PRO A 2 -4.34 -16.45 -2.87
N GLU A 3 -5.54 -15.87 -2.92
CA GLU A 3 -5.76 -14.48 -3.35
C GLU A 3 -5.16 -13.45 -2.40
N GLN A 4 -5.26 -13.67 -1.08
CA GLN A 4 -4.64 -12.80 -0.07
C GLN A 4 -3.11 -12.84 -0.13
N ALA A 5 -2.54 -14.00 -0.46
CA ALA A 5 -1.10 -14.12 -0.63
C ALA A 5 -0.59 -13.31 -1.84
N ALA A 6 -1.35 -13.29 -2.94
CA ALA A 6 -1.03 -12.47 -4.11
C ALA A 6 -1.12 -10.96 -3.79
N ILE A 7 -2.17 -10.53 -3.07
CA ILE A 7 -2.33 -9.12 -2.66
C ILE A 7 -1.19 -8.68 -1.74
N ARG A 8 -0.79 -9.51 -0.77
CA ARG A 8 0.35 -9.22 0.12
C ARG A 8 1.67 -9.08 -0.65
N GLN A 9 1.92 -9.94 -1.64
CA GLN A 9 3.09 -9.82 -2.51
C GLN A 9 3.09 -8.51 -3.31
N GLU A 10 1.92 -8.06 -3.75
CA GLU A 10 1.78 -6.80 -4.48
C GLU A 10 1.95 -5.58 -3.57
N ILE A 11 1.40 -5.60 -2.35
CA ILE A 11 1.66 -4.58 -1.32
C ILE A 11 3.16 -4.48 -1.04
N ASP A 12 3.84 -5.60 -0.83
CA ASP A 12 5.28 -5.63 -0.59
C ASP A 12 6.08 -5.10 -1.80
N ARG A 13 5.60 -5.32 -3.02
CA ARG A 13 6.20 -4.78 -4.25
C ARG A 13 6.06 -3.27 -4.32
N LEU A 14 4.88 -2.74 -4.02
CA LEU A 14 4.61 -1.30 -3.97
C LEU A 14 5.47 -0.62 -2.91
N ARG A 15 5.54 -1.17 -1.70
CA ARG A 15 6.38 -0.65 -0.61
C ARG A 15 7.87 -0.60 -0.99
N ARG A 16 8.39 -1.66 -1.61
CA ARG A 16 9.78 -1.66 -2.12
C ARG A 16 9.99 -0.62 -3.23
N ARG A 17 8.97 -0.34 -4.04
CA ARG A 17 9.05 0.69 -5.07
C ARG A 17 9.06 2.09 -4.44
N ALA A 18 8.14 2.40 -3.52
CA ALA A 18 8.11 3.66 -2.80
C ALA A 18 9.43 3.94 -2.06
N GLU A 19 9.99 2.91 -1.40
CA GLU A 19 11.29 2.99 -0.73
C GLU A 19 12.43 3.34 -1.70
N ARG A 20 12.40 2.85 -2.95
CA ARG A 20 13.37 3.27 -3.97
C ARG A 20 13.21 4.73 -4.37
N HIS A 21 11.99 5.21 -4.57
CA HIS A 21 11.73 6.62 -4.88
C HIS A 21 12.17 7.54 -3.72
N ARG A 22 11.95 7.13 -2.46
CA ARG A 22 12.47 7.84 -1.28
C ARG A 22 13.99 7.92 -1.23
N ARG A 23 14.69 6.83 -1.55
CA ARG A 23 16.16 6.85 -1.62
C ARG A 23 16.66 7.79 -2.71
N VAL A 24 16.04 7.73 -3.88
CA VAL A 24 16.34 8.63 -5.00
C VAL A 24 16.10 10.10 -4.62
N ALA A 25 15.02 10.40 -3.87
CA ALA A 25 14.77 11.76 -3.35
C ALA A 25 15.89 12.27 -2.43
N LEU A 26 16.50 11.38 -1.63
CA LEU A 26 17.60 11.74 -0.72
C LEU A 26 18.94 11.93 -1.45
N ASP A 27 19.12 11.30 -2.62
CA ASP A 27 20.33 11.37 -3.42
C ASP A 27 20.37 12.59 -4.36
N PHE A 28 19.25 13.32 -4.55
CA PHE A 28 19.21 14.50 -5.41
C PHE A 28 19.78 15.75 -4.74
N ALA A 29 20.53 16.55 -5.53
CA ALA A 29 21.15 17.79 -5.09
C ALA A 29 20.23 19.03 -5.17
N SER A 30 19.06 18.93 -5.82
CA SER A 30 18.09 20.02 -5.99
C SER A 30 16.82 19.77 -5.15
N MET A 31 16.21 20.82 -4.59
CA MET A 31 15.00 20.68 -3.77
C MET A 31 13.76 20.24 -4.56
N ASP A 32 13.64 20.62 -5.82
CA ASP A 32 12.44 20.35 -6.63
C ASP A 32 12.35 18.87 -7.05
N ASP A 33 13.47 18.24 -7.41
CA ASP A 33 13.52 16.83 -7.79
C ASP A 33 13.27 15.92 -6.58
N ALA A 34 13.77 16.32 -5.41
CA ALA A 34 13.52 15.60 -4.15
C ALA A 34 12.02 15.66 -3.76
N TRP A 35 11.37 16.81 -3.97
CA TRP A 35 9.95 16.97 -3.68
C TRP A 35 9.07 16.12 -4.59
N LEU A 36 9.37 16.08 -5.90
CA LEU A 36 8.67 15.23 -6.86
C LEU A 36 8.84 13.74 -6.54
N ALA A 37 10.06 13.28 -6.27
CA ALA A 37 10.32 11.88 -5.92
C ALA A 37 9.65 11.47 -4.59
N GLN A 38 9.52 12.39 -3.64
CA GLN A 38 8.80 12.16 -2.39
C GLN A 38 7.28 12.11 -2.58
N ASP A 39 6.71 12.95 -3.45
CA ASP A 39 5.28 12.90 -3.76
C ASP A 39 4.91 11.62 -4.52
N GLU A 40 5.77 11.16 -5.44
CA GLU A 40 5.64 9.85 -6.09
C GLU A 40 5.67 8.70 -5.08
N ALA A 41 6.61 8.71 -4.13
CA ALA A 41 6.65 7.69 -3.08
C ALA A 41 5.38 7.70 -2.22
N SER A 42 4.87 8.89 -1.88
CA SER A 42 3.65 9.05 -1.09
C SER A 42 2.40 8.58 -1.84
N ALA A 43 2.33 8.79 -3.16
CA ALA A 43 1.25 8.29 -3.99
C ALA A 43 1.24 6.75 -4.03
N ILE A 44 2.41 6.13 -4.16
CA ILE A 44 2.56 4.67 -4.16
C ILE A 44 2.19 4.07 -2.79
N ASP A 45 2.62 4.69 -1.68
CA ASP A 45 2.27 4.22 -0.33
C ASP A 45 0.74 4.29 -0.09
N ARG A 46 0.06 5.36 -0.55
CA ARG A 46 -1.42 5.44 -0.49
C ARG A 46 -2.13 4.34 -1.28
N GLU A 47 -1.56 3.90 -2.41
CA GLU A 47 -2.11 2.80 -3.21
C GLU A 47 -1.98 1.46 -2.46
N ALA A 48 -0.84 1.23 -1.81
CA ALA A 48 -0.62 0.06 -0.96
C ALA A 48 -1.61 0.03 0.23
N ASP A 49 -1.81 1.17 0.90
CA ASP A 49 -2.75 1.29 2.01
C ASP A 49 -4.20 1.01 1.58
N LYS A 50 -4.57 1.44 0.37
CA LYS A 50 -5.90 1.15 -0.19
C LYS A 50 -6.09 -0.35 -0.43
N LEU A 51 -5.09 -1.03 -1.00
CA LEU A 51 -5.12 -2.48 -1.20
C LEU A 51 -5.18 -3.23 0.14
N GLU A 52 -4.44 -2.78 1.15
CA GLU A 52 -4.50 -3.33 2.51
C GLU A 52 -5.90 -3.16 3.12
N ALA A 53 -6.51 -1.98 2.98
CA ALA A 53 -7.86 -1.71 3.45
C ALA A 53 -8.92 -2.55 2.70
N ASP A 54 -8.78 -2.73 1.39
CA ASP A 54 -9.71 -3.54 0.59
C ASP A 54 -9.58 -5.04 0.90
N MET A 55 -8.36 -5.52 1.18
CA MET A 55 -8.12 -6.86 1.73
C MET A 55 -8.83 -7.02 3.09
N PHE A 56 -8.70 -6.05 3.99
CA PHE A 56 -9.37 -6.05 5.30
C PHE A 56 -10.90 -6.01 5.19
N LYS A 57 -11.46 -5.23 4.26
CA LYS A 57 -12.92 -5.19 4.01
C LYS A 57 -13.44 -6.53 3.50
N SER A 58 -12.69 -7.19 2.60
CA SER A 58 -13.06 -8.52 2.09
C SER A 58 -13.09 -9.59 3.19
N GLU A 59 -12.24 -9.45 4.21
CA GLU A 59 -12.21 -10.33 5.38
C GLU A 59 -13.28 -9.96 6.43
N GLY A 60 -13.47 -8.66 6.71
CA GLY A 60 -14.40 -8.15 7.72
C GLY A 60 -15.88 -8.32 7.37
N VAL A 61 -16.25 -8.31 6.08
CA VAL A 61 -17.63 -8.57 5.63
C VAL A 61 -18.04 -10.03 5.89
N ASN A 62 -17.10 -10.97 6.00
CA ASN A 62 -17.41 -12.38 6.32
C ASN A 62 -17.72 -12.62 7.81
N VAL A 63 -17.33 -11.72 8.72
CA VAL A 63 -17.54 -11.90 10.17
C VAL A 63 -18.92 -11.40 10.63
N LEU A 64 -19.50 -10.42 9.93
CA LEU A 64 -20.81 -9.85 10.27
C LEU A 64 -22.01 -10.76 9.92
N ARG A 65 -21.80 -11.87 9.21
CA ARG A 65 -22.85 -12.82 8.81
C ARG A 65 -23.33 -13.74 9.95
N PHE A 66 -22.61 -13.81 11.08
CA PHE A 66 -22.91 -14.77 12.16
C PHE A 66 -23.45 -14.14 13.46
N MET A 67 -23.58 -12.82 13.56
CA MET A 67 -24.04 -12.13 14.79
C MET A 67 -25.52 -11.71 14.81
N ARG A 68 -26.42 -12.36 14.05
CA ARG A 68 -27.89 -12.15 14.19
C ARG A 68 -28.71 -13.42 13.91
N ARG A 69 -28.93 -14.25 14.95
CA ARG A 69 -30.20 -14.97 15.27
C ARG A 69 -30.11 -15.56 16.70
N PRO A 70 -30.70 -14.94 17.74
CA PRO A 70 -31.44 -15.70 18.74
C PRO A 70 -32.74 -16.26 18.16
#